data_AF-A0A2U3ET55-F1
#
_entry.id   AF-A0A2U3ET55-F1
#
_cell.length_a   1.000
_cell.length_b   1.000
_cell.length_c   1.000
_cell.angle_alpha   90.00
_cell.angle_beta   90.00
_cell.angle_gamma   90.00
#
_symmetry.space_group_name_H-M   'P 1'
#
loop_
_entity.id
_entity.type
_entity.pdbx_description
1 polymer ?
#
loop_
_entity_poly.entity_id
_entity_poly.type
_entity_poly.pdbx_seq_one_letter_code
_entity_poly.pdbx_strand_id
1 'polypeptide(L)'
;LFFNLANQGLEQGAYVRQFSYREAVKTSSVELRDYSFKNPAYSQSNQKISNDLAHQRQTYEHYDYPGRYKSGESGKAFSAYRLDARRAGAMIGQGKSNCADLHPGLQFLLSEHLNDAFNAWWQVVYAKHEGKQPQALEEEAGDQATTLTNVFDVM
;
A
#
# COMPACT_ATOMS: atom_id res chain seq x y z
N LEU A 1 -1.96 -16.59 2.73
CA LEU A 1 -2.69 -16.37 4.00
C LEU A 1 -4.16 -16.51 3.70
N PHE A 2 -4.88 -17.36 4.43
CA PHE A 2 -6.31 -17.53 4.23
C PHE A 2 -7.10 -16.58 5.12
N PHE A 3 -8.30 -16.22 4.68
CA PHE A 3 -9.22 -15.37 5.43
C PHE A 3 -10.12 -16.22 6.33
N ASN A 4 -10.24 -15.84 7.60
CA ASN A 4 -11.11 -16.54 8.53
C ASN A 4 -11.64 -15.61 9.63
N LEU A 5 -12.96 -15.53 9.78
CA LEU A 5 -13.61 -14.67 10.77
C LEU A 5 -13.40 -15.12 12.22
N ALA A 6 -13.17 -16.42 12.45
CA ALA A 6 -13.02 -16.98 13.78
C ALA A 6 -11.64 -16.66 14.38
N ASN A 7 -11.59 -16.44 15.70
CA ASN A 7 -10.33 -16.39 16.42
C ASN A 7 -9.80 -17.82 16.53
N GLN A 8 -8.81 -18.14 15.70
CA GLN A 8 -8.06 -19.39 15.76
C GLN A 8 -6.70 -19.16 16.44
N GLY A 9 -6.20 -20.20 17.09
CA GLY A 9 -4.83 -20.25 17.59
C GLY A 9 -3.83 -20.47 16.46
N LEU A 10 -2.55 -20.24 16.74
CA LEU A 10 -1.46 -20.47 15.80
C LEU A 10 -1.37 -21.93 15.32
N GLU A 11 -1.84 -22.88 16.14
CA GLU A 11 -1.97 -24.32 15.83
C GLU A 11 -2.76 -24.60 14.55
N GLN A 12 -3.75 -23.75 14.22
CA GLN A 12 -4.56 -23.88 13.00
C GLN A 12 -3.95 -23.16 11.78
N GLY A 13 -2.81 -22.48 11.96
CA GLY A 13 -2.10 -21.74 10.93
C GLY A 13 -2.30 -20.22 10.99
N ALA A 14 -1.57 -19.52 10.13
CA ALA A 14 -1.63 -18.07 10.02
C ALA A 14 -2.82 -17.64 9.13
N TYR A 15 -3.68 -16.78 9.65
CA TYR A 15 -4.89 -16.29 8.99
C TYR A 15 -5.05 -14.78 9.09
N VAL A 16 -5.86 -14.23 8.18
CA VAL A 16 -6.36 -12.86 8.21
C VAL A 16 -7.79 -12.88 8.72
N ARG A 17 -8.04 -12.17 9.83
CA ARG A 17 -9.35 -12.13 10.48
C ARG A 17 -10.28 -11.05 9.96
N GLN A 18 -9.69 -9.93 9.60
CA GLN A 18 -10.39 -8.76 9.12
C GLN A 18 -9.61 -8.25 7.93
N PHE A 19 -10.33 -7.92 6.86
CA PHE A 19 -9.78 -7.27 5.69
C PHE A 19 -10.76 -6.21 5.23
N SER A 20 -10.27 -4.99 5.02
CA SER A 20 -11.06 -3.86 4.52
C SER A 20 -10.30 -3.18 3.40
N TYR A 21 -10.98 -2.97 2.30
CA TYR A 21 -10.42 -2.30 1.14
C TYR A 21 -10.95 -0.86 1.07
N ARG A 22 -10.06 0.09 0.77
CA ARG A 22 -10.41 1.49 0.58
C ARG A 22 -9.76 2.05 -0.66
N GLU A 23 -10.56 2.75 -1.44
CA GLU A 23 -10.09 3.60 -2.52
C GLU A 23 -10.23 5.08 -2.16
N ALA A 24 -9.32 5.89 -2.67
CA ALA A 24 -9.36 7.34 -2.53
C ALA A 24 -9.08 8.00 -3.88
N VAL A 25 -9.83 9.06 -4.19
CA VAL A 25 -9.55 9.88 -5.37
C VAL A 25 -8.19 10.54 -5.21
N LYS A 26 -7.29 10.28 -6.16
CA LYS A 26 -5.94 10.83 -6.22
C LYS A 26 -5.67 11.49 -7.56
N THR A 27 -4.53 12.14 -7.68
CA THR A 27 -4.03 12.76 -8.92
C THR A 27 -4.15 11.78 -10.10
N SER A 28 -4.77 12.23 -11.19
CA SER A 28 -4.96 11.45 -12.41
C SER A 28 -3.81 11.62 -13.40
N SER A 29 -3.23 12.82 -13.46
CA SER A 29 -2.07 13.13 -14.28
C SER A 29 -1.08 14.06 -13.56
N VAL A 30 0.19 13.94 -13.91
CA VAL A 30 1.24 14.87 -13.49
C VAL A 30 1.89 15.46 -14.73
N GLU A 31 1.96 16.79 -14.80
CA GLU A 31 2.74 17.52 -15.81
C GLU A 31 3.91 18.24 -15.13
N LEU A 32 5.13 17.91 -15.54
CA LEU A 32 6.33 18.57 -15.06
C LEU A 32 6.89 19.44 -16.16
N ARG A 33 7.25 20.67 -15.81
CA ARG A 33 7.90 21.59 -16.75
C ARG A 33 9.24 22.07 -16.20
N ASP A 34 10.21 22.26 -17.08
CA ASP A 34 11.51 22.84 -16.72
C ASP A 34 11.98 23.81 -17.82
N TYR A 35 13.10 24.48 -17.57
CA TYR A 35 13.76 25.36 -18.52
C TYR A 35 15.28 25.14 -18.48
N SER A 36 15.89 25.11 -19.66
CA SER A 36 17.34 25.03 -19.82
C SER A 36 17.84 26.16 -20.70
N PHE A 37 18.71 27.01 -20.15
CA PHE A 37 19.38 28.08 -20.91
C PHE A 37 20.19 27.54 -22.10
N LYS A 38 20.60 26.27 -22.08
CA LYS A 38 21.34 25.62 -23.17
C LYS A 38 20.44 25.30 -24.37
N ASN A 39 19.12 25.23 -24.17
CA ASN A 39 18.16 24.98 -25.24
C ASN A 39 16.81 25.65 -24.91
N PRO A 40 16.73 26.99 -25.00
CA PRO A 40 15.58 27.75 -24.53
C PRO A 40 14.31 27.54 -25.36
N ALA A 41 14.43 27.13 -26.62
CA ALA A 41 13.31 26.85 -27.51
C ALA A 41 12.65 25.48 -27.22
N TYR A 42 13.33 24.59 -26.50
CA TYR A 42 12.77 23.28 -26.18
C TYR A 42 11.77 23.40 -25.02
N SER A 43 10.49 23.17 -25.32
CA SER A 43 9.45 23.06 -24.31
C SER A 43 9.67 21.77 -23.51
N GLN A 44 10.47 21.87 -22.45
CA GLN A 44 10.75 20.79 -21.51
C GLN A 44 9.50 20.52 -20.67
N SER A 45 8.39 20.06 -21.27
CA SER A 45 7.19 19.57 -20.58
C SER A 45 7.10 18.05 -20.73
N ASN A 46 6.84 17.35 -19.63
CA ASN A 46 6.61 15.92 -19.59
C ASN A 46 5.35 15.63 -18.78
N GLN A 47 4.37 15.02 -19.45
CA GLN A 47 3.10 14.64 -18.85
C GLN A 47 3.02 13.12 -18.71
N LYS A 48 2.53 12.66 -17.56
CA LYS A 48 2.17 11.27 -17.29
C LYS A 48 0.73 11.18 -16.80
N ILE A 49 -0.06 10.32 -17.42
CA ILE A 49 -1.43 9.98 -17.02
C ILE A 49 -1.43 8.59 -16.39
N SER A 50 -2.25 8.40 -15.35
CA SER A 50 -2.41 7.10 -14.68
C SER A 50 -3.24 6.14 -15.54
N ASN A 51 -2.90 4.85 -15.49
CA ASN A 51 -3.66 3.80 -16.16
C ASN A 51 -4.85 3.32 -15.32
N ASP A 52 -4.90 3.67 -14.03
CA ASP A 52 -5.83 3.12 -13.06
C ASP A 52 -6.82 4.19 -12.58
N LEU A 53 -7.80 4.47 -13.43
CA LEU A 53 -8.78 5.55 -13.23
C LEU A 53 -10.22 5.04 -13.23
N ALA A 54 -10.45 3.73 -13.07
CA ALA A 54 -11.77 3.10 -13.22
C ALA A 54 -12.83 3.70 -12.28
N HIS A 55 -12.43 4.11 -11.08
CA HIS A 55 -13.31 4.63 -10.03
C HIS A 55 -13.12 6.13 -9.75
N GLN A 56 -12.46 6.88 -10.65
CA GLN A 56 -12.30 8.33 -10.52
C GLN A 56 -12.35 9.09 -11.86
N ARG A 57 -12.53 10.41 -11.79
CA ARG A 57 -12.44 11.27 -12.98
C ARG A 57 -10.99 11.38 -13.45
N GLN A 58 -10.82 11.53 -14.76
CA GLN A 58 -9.49 11.69 -15.38
C GLN A 58 -8.95 13.13 -15.31
N THR A 59 -9.73 14.06 -14.76
CA THR A 59 -9.49 15.52 -14.85
C THR A 59 -8.86 16.14 -13.61
N TYR A 60 -8.16 15.36 -12.78
CA TYR A 60 -7.48 15.86 -11.57
C TYR A 60 -5.96 15.91 -11.76
N GLU A 61 -5.52 16.91 -12.51
CA GLU A 61 -4.14 17.11 -12.90
C GLU A 61 -3.30 17.82 -11.83
N HIS A 62 -2.03 17.43 -11.72
CA HIS A 62 -1.02 18.10 -10.91
C HIS A 62 0.09 18.64 -11.80
N TYR A 63 0.13 19.96 -11.94
CA TYR A 63 1.22 20.66 -12.61
C TYR A 63 2.25 21.15 -11.60
N ASP A 64 3.55 21.05 -11.92
CA ASP A 64 4.60 21.63 -11.08
C ASP A 64 5.85 22.06 -11.89
N TYR A 65 6.47 23.14 -11.42
CA TYR A 65 7.65 23.80 -11.99
C TYR A 65 8.51 24.41 -10.86
N PRO A 66 9.85 24.25 -10.88
CA PRO A 66 10.64 23.53 -11.88
C PRO A 66 10.65 22.00 -11.65
N GLY A 67 10.60 21.23 -12.73
CA GLY A 67 10.62 19.76 -12.75
C GLY A 67 11.95 19.12 -12.35
N ARG A 68 13.03 19.92 -12.30
CA ARG A 68 14.40 19.57 -11.90
C ARG A 68 15.05 18.48 -12.77
N TYR A 69 14.82 18.50 -14.08
CA TYR A 69 15.47 17.60 -15.03
C TYR A 69 16.13 18.38 -16.18
N LYS A 70 17.12 17.75 -16.83
CA LYS A 70 17.87 18.37 -17.94
C LYS A 70 17.58 17.74 -19.31
N SER A 71 17.10 16.51 -19.34
CA SER A 71 16.73 15.78 -20.56
C SER A 71 15.26 15.35 -20.51
N GLY A 72 14.66 15.12 -21.69
CA GLY A 72 13.29 14.62 -21.79
C GLY A 72 13.11 13.22 -21.18
N GLU A 73 14.11 12.33 -21.29
CA GLU A 73 14.03 10.99 -20.70
C GLU A 73 13.96 11.03 -19.17
N SER A 74 14.81 11.83 -18.52
CA SER A 74 14.73 12.03 -17.06
C SER A 74 13.41 12.70 -16.66
N GLY A 75 12.91 13.64 -17.47
CA GLY A 75 11.61 14.28 -17.23
C GLY A 75 10.43 13.30 -17.28
N LYS A 76 10.44 12.36 -18.24
CA LYS A 76 9.47 11.25 -18.31
C LYS A 76 9.54 10.38 -17.05
N ALA A 77 10.73 9.94 -16.66
CA ALA A 77 10.92 9.12 -15.46
C ALA A 77 10.46 9.83 -14.18
N PHE A 78 10.76 11.12 -14.04
CA PHE A 78 10.37 11.91 -12.87
C PHE A 78 8.86 12.16 -12.82
N SER A 79 8.22 12.46 -13.96
CA SER A 79 6.76 12.60 -14.03
C SER A 79 6.04 11.30 -13.64
N ALA A 80 6.57 10.15 -14.07
CA ALA A 80 6.06 8.83 -13.68
C ALA A 80 6.21 8.56 -12.18
N TYR A 81 7.43 8.66 -11.64
CA TYR A 81 7.67 8.45 -10.21
C TYR A 81 6.83 9.39 -9.34
N ARG A 82 6.65 10.65 -9.76
CA ARG A 82 5.87 11.62 -9.01
C ARG A 82 4.37 11.31 -9.04
N LEU A 83 3.86 10.79 -10.16
CA LEU A 83 2.49 10.28 -10.23
C LEU A 83 2.32 9.06 -9.31
N ASP A 84 3.24 8.09 -9.36
CA ASP A 84 3.18 6.89 -8.52
C ASP A 84 3.20 7.26 -7.03
N ALA A 85 4.07 8.16 -6.62
CA ALA A 85 4.12 8.66 -5.24
C ALA A 85 2.83 9.40 -4.81
N ARG A 86 2.20 10.18 -5.70
CA ARG A 86 0.92 10.85 -5.41
C ARG A 86 -0.25 9.86 -5.31
N ARG A 87 -0.12 8.73 -6.00
CA ARG A 87 -1.10 7.64 -6.01
C ARG A 87 -0.77 6.53 -5.03
N ALA A 88 0.36 6.58 -4.32
CA ALA A 88 0.66 5.70 -3.21
C ALA A 88 -0.43 5.88 -2.15
N GLY A 89 -1.31 4.88 -2.04
CA GLY A 89 -2.51 4.94 -1.21
C GLY A 89 -3.80 5.40 -1.92
N ALA A 90 -3.85 5.37 -3.25
CA ALA A 90 -5.09 5.42 -4.00
C ALA A 90 -5.96 4.18 -3.73
N MET A 91 -5.31 3.02 -3.58
CA MET A 91 -5.91 1.74 -3.20
C MET A 91 -5.12 1.20 -2.01
N ILE A 92 -5.81 0.92 -0.90
CA ILE A 92 -5.19 0.35 0.31
C ILE A 92 -6.10 -0.75 0.83
N GLY A 93 -5.54 -1.95 1.03
CA GLY A 93 -6.13 -2.97 1.88
C GLY A 93 -5.59 -2.82 3.31
N GLN A 94 -6.45 -2.95 4.31
CA GLN A 94 -6.05 -3.00 5.71
C GLN A 94 -6.55 -4.30 6.32
N GLY A 95 -5.75 -4.94 7.15
CA GLY A 95 -6.16 -6.18 7.77
C GLY A 95 -5.62 -6.41 9.16
N LYS A 96 -6.21 -7.41 9.80
CA LYS A 96 -5.77 -7.94 11.09
C LYS A 96 -5.46 -9.42 10.94
N SER A 97 -4.35 -9.87 11.50
CA SER A 97 -3.90 -11.27 11.41
C SER A 97 -3.21 -11.72 12.69
N ASN A 98 -2.94 -13.02 12.77
CA ASN A 98 -2.03 -13.64 13.75
C ASN A 98 -0.66 -14.00 13.14
N CYS A 99 -0.42 -13.63 11.87
CA CYS A 99 0.79 -14.00 11.14
C CYS A 99 2.01 -13.17 11.57
N ALA A 100 2.94 -13.81 12.30
CA ALA A 100 4.19 -13.20 12.78
C ALA A 100 5.14 -12.77 11.66
N ASP A 101 5.05 -13.40 10.48
CA ASP A 101 5.99 -13.17 9.38
C ASP A 101 5.66 -11.90 8.58
N LEU A 102 4.53 -11.23 8.83
CA LEU A 102 4.18 -10.02 8.10
C LEU A 102 5.15 -8.88 8.38
N HIS A 103 5.91 -8.49 7.36
CA HIS A 103 6.78 -7.33 7.38
C HIS A 103 6.63 -6.52 6.07
N PRO A 104 6.90 -5.20 6.09
CA PRO A 104 6.90 -4.41 4.87
C PRO A 104 7.80 -5.02 3.79
N GLY A 105 7.31 -5.03 2.55
CA GLY A 105 7.97 -5.66 1.40
C GLY A 105 7.56 -7.11 1.13
N LEU A 106 6.96 -7.80 2.11
CA LEU A 106 6.45 -9.15 1.90
C LEU A 106 5.23 -9.14 0.97
N GLN A 107 5.18 -10.08 0.05
CA GLN A 107 4.00 -10.35 -0.78
C GLN A 107 3.32 -11.65 -0.32
N PHE A 108 1.99 -11.63 -0.25
CA PHE A 108 1.22 -12.83 0.04
C PHE A 108 -0.07 -12.88 -0.79
N LEU A 109 -0.50 -14.10 -1.10
CA LEU A 109 -1.82 -14.34 -1.66
C LEU A 109 -2.85 -14.39 -0.51
N LEU A 110 -3.85 -13.51 -0.57
CA LEU A 110 -5.04 -13.66 0.27
C LEU A 110 -5.97 -14.68 -0.41
N SER A 111 -6.45 -15.65 0.36
CA SER A 111 -7.38 -16.69 -0.12
C SER A 111 -8.59 -16.81 0.79
N GLU A 112 -9.66 -17.42 0.29
CA GLU A 112 -10.88 -17.74 1.07
C GLU A 112 -11.63 -16.52 1.62
N HIS A 113 -11.35 -15.32 1.11
CA HIS A 113 -12.15 -14.15 1.39
C HIS A 113 -13.51 -14.28 0.68
N LEU A 114 -14.61 -13.92 1.37
CA LEU A 114 -15.98 -14.01 0.85
C LEU A 114 -16.21 -13.17 -0.43
N ASN A 115 -15.41 -12.12 -0.60
CA ASN A 115 -15.34 -11.34 -1.84
C ASN A 115 -14.13 -11.81 -2.67
N ASP A 116 -14.42 -12.41 -3.81
CA ASP A 116 -13.40 -12.96 -4.72
C ASP A 116 -12.44 -11.91 -5.27
N ALA A 117 -12.86 -10.65 -5.38
CA ALA A 117 -11.97 -9.57 -5.81
C ALA A 117 -10.79 -9.35 -4.85
N PHE A 118 -10.91 -9.76 -3.58
CA PHE A 118 -9.82 -9.64 -2.60
C PHE A 118 -8.92 -10.87 -2.55
N ASN A 119 -9.29 -11.96 -3.22
CA ASN A 119 -8.50 -13.19 -3.31
C ASN A 119 -7.36 -13.01 -4.34
N ALA A 120 -6.44 -12.09 -4.06
CA ALA A 120 -5.38 -11.64 -4.94
C ALA A 120 -4.03 -11.55 -4.20
N TRP A 121 -2.98 -11.28 -4.96
CA TRP A 121 -1.66 -10.97 -4.40
C TRP A 121 -1.65 -9.55 -3.84
N TRP A 122 -1.17 -9.44 -2.61
CA TRP A 122 -1.07 -8.18 -1.88
C TRP A 122 0.36 -7.97 -1.40
N GLN A 123 0.86 -6.74 -1.44
CA GLN A 123 2.17 -6.38 -0.90
C GLN A 123 2.02 -5.60 0.40
N VAL A 124 2.64 -6.07 1.47
CA VAL A 124 2.65 -5.39 2.77
C VAL A 124 3.47 -4.12 2.66
N VAL A 125 2.87 -2.99 3.03
CA VAL A 125 3.53 -1.67 3.10
C VAL A 125 3.70 -1.18 4.54
N TYR A 126 2.88 -1.72 5.45
CA TYR A 126 2.94 -1.42 6.87
C TYR A 126 2.54 -2.67 7.67
N ALA A 127 3.23 -2.93 8.78
CA ALA A 127 2.85 -3.96 9.73
C ALA A 127 3.17 -3.50 11.16
N LYS A 128 2.23 -3.72 12.07
CA LYS A 128 2.39 -3.53 13.51
C LYS A 128 2.03 -4.81 14.23
N HIS A 129 2.96 -5.29 15.03
CA HIS A 129 2.84 -6.51 15.84
C HIS A 129 2.57 -6.13 17.30
N GLU A 130 1.65 -6.83 17.95
CA GLU A 130 1.35 -6.71 19.37
C GLU A 130 1.30 -8.10 20.00
N GLY A 131 2.24 -8.38 20.91
CA GLY A 131 2.30 -9.62 21.68
C GLY A 131 1.91 -9.38 23.14
N LYS A 132 1.17 -10.32 23.73
CA LYS A 132 0.84 -10.36 25.16
C LYS A 132 1.22 -11.71 25.73
N GLN A 133 2.00 -11.73 26.81
CA GLN A 133 2.45 -12.94 27.49
C GLN A 133 2.12 -12.85 28.99
N PRO A 134 0.91 -13.29 29.40
CA PRO A 134 0.48 -13.24 30.80
C PRO A 134 1.31 -14.15 31.72
N GLN A 135 1.81 -15.29 31.22
CA GLN A 135 2.59 -16.28 31.99
C GLN A 135 3.88 -15.72 32.58
N ALA A 136 4.36 -14.57 32.10
CA ALA A 136 5.52 -13.89 32.67
C ALA A 136 5.25 -13.37 34.11
N LEU A 137 3.99 -13.28 34.52
CA LEU A 137 3.57 -12.86 35.86
C LEU A 137 3.38 -14.03 36.85
N GLU A 138 3.77 -15.25 36.46
CA GLU A 138 3.73 -16.47 37.28
C GLU A 138 2.39 -16.63 38.03
N GLU A 139 2.37 -16.43 39.36
CA GLU A 139 1.20 -16.63 40.22
C GLU A 139 0.03 -15.67 39.94
N GLU A 140 0.29 -14.49 39.34
CA GLU A 140 -0.74 -13.50 38.99
C GLU A 140 -1.26 -13.65 37.55
N ALA A 141 -0.69 -14.56 36.75
CA ALA A 141 -0.99 -14.69 35.32
C ALA A 141 -2.44 -15.11 35.01
N GLY A 142 -3.11 -15.77 35.96
CA GLY A 142 -4.36 -16.47 35.70
C GLY A 142 -4.21 -17.51 34.58
N ASP A 143 -5.32 -17.90 33.94
CA ASP A 143 -5.35 -18.94 32.89
C ASP A 143 -5.29 -18.35 31.45
N GLN A 144 -4.69 -17.17 31.29
CA GLN A 144 -4.67 -16.47 29.99
C GLN A 144 -3.49 -16.93 29.11
N ALA A 145 -3.76 -17.29 27.86
CA ALA A 145 -2.74 -17.72 26.89
C ALA A 145 -1.86 -16.56 26.37
N THR A 146 -0.63 -16.88 25.94
CA THR A 146 0.20 -15.98 25.14
C THR A 146 -0.47 -15.73 23.79
N THR A 147 -0.61 -14.47 23.40
CA THR A 147 -1.26 -14.08 22.14
C THR A 147 -0.37 -13.15 21.33
N LEU A 148 -0.38 -13.33 20.01
CA LEU A 148 0.21 -12.41 19.04
C LEU A 148 -0.87 -11.94 18.08
N THR A 149 -0.99 -10.64 17.90
CA THR A 149 -1.93 -10.02 16.98
C THR A 149 -1.27 -8.92 16.17
N ASN A 150 -1.72 -8.74 14.94
CA ASN A 150 -1.08 -7.85 14.00
C ASN A 150 -2.12 -7.00 13.27
N VAL A 151 -1.75 -5.76 12.98
CA VAL A 151 -2.46 -4.89 12.04
C VAL A 151 -1.51 -4.57 10.91
N PHE A 152 -1.99 -4.64 9.68
CA PHE A 152 -1.17 -4.40 8.49
C PHE A 152 -1.93 -3.60 7.43
N ASP A 153 -1.17 -2.88 6.61
CA ASP A 153 -1.68 -2.27 5.38
C ASP A 153 -0.97 -2.91 4.18
N VAL A 154 -1.73 -3.10 3.11
CA VAL A 154 -1.28 -3.65 1.82
C VAL A 154 -1.66 -2.73 0.67
N MET A 155 -0.88 -2.84 -0.41
CA MET A 155 -1.16 -2.26 -1.72
C MET A 155 -1.11 -3.35 -2.80
#